data_AF-A0A1W9V1Q3-F1
#
_entry.id   AF-A0A1W9V1Q3-F1
#
_cell.length_a   1.000
_cell.length_b   1.000
_cell.length_c   1.000
_cell.angle_alpha   90.00
_cell.angle_beta   90.00
_cell.angle_gamma   90.00
#
_symmetry.space_group_name_H-M   'P 1'
#
loop_
_entity.id
_entity.type
_entity.pdbx_description
1 polymer ?
#
loop_
_entity_poly.entity_id
_entity_poly.type
_entity_poly.pdbx_seq_one_letter_code
_entity_poly.pdbx_strand_id
1 'polypeptide(L)' 'MNPQKQFCPNLDCHARGHIGEGNISIHSHKEKRLICKECGQTFSISKGTIFYRLRTDPKIVMRVITLLAYGCP' A
#
# COMPACT_ATOMS: atom_id res chain seq x y z
N MET A 1 -6.62 -3.73 -8.20
CA MET A 1 -6.47 -2.85 -7.02
C MET A 1 -7.80 -2.75 -6.34
N ASN A 2 -7.85 -2.75 -5.01
CA ASN A 2 -9.09 -2.48 -4.28
C ASN A 2 -8.89 -1.26 -3.37
N PRO A 3 -9.34 -0.05 -3.78
CA PRO A 3 -9.20 1.15 -2.98
C PRO A 3 -10.01 1.11 -1.68
N GLN A 4 -11.06 0.30 -1.59
CA GLN A 4 -11.90 0.20 -0.38
C GLN A 4 -11.17 -0.46 0.80
N LYS A 5 -10.08 -1.18 0.55
CA LYS A 5 -9.23 -1.78 1.60
C LYS A 5 -8.04 -0.91 1.99
N GLN A 6 -8.02 0.35 1.57
CA GLN A 6 -6.89 1.26 1.73
C GLN A 6 -7.33 2.46 2.56
N PHE A 7 -6.37 3.07 3.25
CA PHE A 7 -6.59 4.28 4.04
C PHE A 7 -5.64 5.38 3.57
N CYS A 8 -5.97 6.65 3.86
CA CYS A 8 -5.08 7.76 3.57
C CYS A 8 -3.86 7.73 4.52
N PRO A 9 -2.61 7.65 4.01
CA PRO A 9 -1.42 7.59 4.86
C PRO A 9 -0.96 8.97 5.34
N ASN A 10 -1.56 10.06 4.86
CA ASN A 10 -1.20 11.42 5.25
C ASN A 10 -1.52 11.65 6.74
N LEU A 11 -0.50 11.98 7.54
CA LEU A 11 -0.64 12.18 9.00
C LEU A 11 -1.57 13.33 9.34
N ASP A 12 -1.61 14.36 8.48
CA ASP A 12 -2.39 15.59 8.67
C ASP A 12 -3.80 15.53 8.06
N CYS A 13 -4.20 14.39 7.47
CA CYS A 13 -5.54 14.25 6.88
C CYS A 13 -6.55 13.79 7.93
N HIS A 14 -7.70 14.46 8.01
CA HIS A 14 -8.79 14.05 8.91
C HIS A 14 -9.34 12.66 8.58
N ALA A 15 -9.32 12.25 7.31
CA ALA A 15 -9.76 10.92 6.88
C ALA A 15 -8.66 9.85 6.95
N ARG A 16 -7.57 10.14 7.66
CA ARG A 16 -6.51 9.17 7.92
C ARG A 16 -7.07 7.97 8.69
N GLY A 17 -6.66 6.78 8.29
CA GLY A 17 -7.06 5.53 8.95
C GLY A 17 -8.49 5.05 8.64
N HIS A 18 -9.31 5.88 7.99
CA HIS A 18 -10.64 5.48 7.53
C HIS A 18 -10.50 4.47 6.37
N ILE A 19 -11.21 3.36 6.45
CA ILE A 19 -11.20 2.27 5.48
C ILE A 19 -12.63 2.04 5.01
N GLY A 20 -12.83 1.84 3.70
CA GLY A 20 -14.15 1.53 3.14
C GLY A 20 -15.11 2.72 3.03
N GLU A 21 -14.73 3.91 3.49
CA GLU A 21 -15.60 5.11 3.47
C GLU A 21 -15.67 5.82 2.11
N GLY A 22 -15.10 5.20 1.07
CA GLY A 22 -15.14 5.74 -0.29
C GLY A 22 -14.32 7.02 -0.47
N ASN A 23 -13.48 7.41 0.49
CA ASN A 23 -12.56 8.55 0.42
C ASN A 23 -11.32 8.29 -0.46
N ILE A 24 -11.01 7.02 -0.78
CA ILE A 24 -9.88 6.63 -1.62
C ILE A 24 -10.36 6.20 -3.02
N SER A 25 -9.69 6.73 -4.05
CA SER A 25 -9.95 6.40 -5.46
C SER A 25 -8.67 5.97 -6.18
N ILE A 26 -8.82 5.34 -7.35
CA ILE A 26 -7.68 4.99 -8.20
C ILE A 26 -7.24 6.23 -8.98
N HIS A 27 -5.97 6.61 -8.84
CA HIS A 27 -5.36 7.69 -9.61
C HIS A 27 -4.72 7.17 -10.91
N SER A 28 -4.00 6.05 -10.82
CA SER A 28 -3.33 5.43 -11.97
C SER A 28 -3.24 3.92 -11.79
N HIS A 29 -3.87 3.17 -12.71
CA HIS A 29 -3.77 1.72 -12.76
C HIS A 29 -2.35 1.25 -13.12
N LYS A 30 -1.71 1.93 -14.09
CA LYS A 30 -0.37 1.59 -14.59
C LYS A 30 0.70 1.75 -13.51
N GLU A 31 0.70 2.90 -12.84
CA GLU A 31 1.70 3.22 -11.80
C GLU A 31 1.30 2.72 -10.41
N LYS A 32 0.14 2.06 -10.31
CA LYS A 32 -0.36 1.51 -9.06
C LYS A 32 -0.52 2.57 -7.96
N ARG A 33 -1.11 3.72 -8.32
CA ARG A 33 -1.32 4.88 -7.44
C ARG A 33 -2.79 5.11 -7.12
N LEU A 34 -3.02 5.51 -5.88
CA LEU A 34 -4.32 5.90 -5.32
C LEU A 34 -4.29 7.39 -4.97
N ILE A 35 -5.47 7.99 -4.85
CA ILE A 35 -5.66 9.37 -4.41
C ILE A 35 -6.70 9.40 -3.29
N CYS A 36 -6.42 10.21 -2.26
CA CYS A 36 -7.41 10.58 -1.26
C CYS A 36 -8.22 11.77 -1.76
N LYS A 37 -9.54 11.67 -1.81
CA LYS A 37 -10.43 12.77 -2.21
C LYS A 37 -10.47 13.90 -1.18
N GLU A 38 -10.18 13.59 0.08
CA GLU A 38 -10.27 14.54 1.20
C GLU A 38 -9.06 15.48 1.26
N CYS A 39 -7.84 14.96 1.08
CA CYS A 39 -6.61 15.77 1.14
C CYS A 39 -5.92 15.96 -0.22
N GLY A 40 -6.42 15.34 -1.29
CA GLY A 40 -5.86 15.42 -2.64
C GLY A 40 -4.52 14.70 -2.86
N GLN A 41 -3.90 14.17 -1.80
CA GLN A 41 -2.59 13.52 -1.93
C GLN A 41 -2.70 12.17 -2.64
N THR A 42 -1.70 11.89 -3.49
CA THR A 42 -1.53 10.59 -4.13
C THR A 42 -0.53 9.72 -3.37
N PHE A 43 -0.76 8.42 -3.35
CA PHE A 43 0.13 7.46 -2.70
C PHE A 43 0.15 6.13 -3.45
N SER A 44 1.24 5.38 -3.27
CA SER A 44 1.35 4.04 -3.83
C SER A 44 0.50 3.06 -3.04
N ILE A 45 -0.13 2.09 -3.72
CA ILE A 45 -0.88 1.01 -3.05
C ILE A 45 -0.04 0.21 -2.05
N SER A 46 1.29 0.15 -2.24
CA SER A 46 2.17 -0.60 -1.34
C SER A 46 2.67 0.24 -0.15
N LYS A 47 2.29 1.53 -0.06
CA LYS A 47 2.67 2.40 1.05
C LYS A 47 2.23 1.76 2.38
N GLY A 48 3.14 1.68 3.34
CA GLY A 48 2.87 1.05 4.64
C GLY A 48 2.99 -0.48 4.66
N THR A 49 3.43 -1.11 3.56
CA THR A 49 3.74 -2.54 3.50
C THR A 49 5.24 -2.78 3.36
N ILE A 50 5.70 -4.01 3.62
CA ILE A 50 7.08 -4.44 3.37
C ILE A 50 7.49 -4.36 1.89
N PHE A 51 6.53 -4.26 0.97
CA PHE A 51 6.77 -4.14 -0.46
C PHE A 51 6.90 -2.68 -0.93
N TYR A 52 6.82 -1.71 0.00
CA TYR A 52 6.95 -0.30 -0.36
C TYR A 52 8.36 -0.02 -0.90
N ARG A 53 8.43 0.59 -2.10
CA ARG A 53 9.69 0.94 -2.79
C ARG A 53 10.62 -0.25 -3.02
N LEU A 54 10.10 -1.48 -2.98
CA LEU A 54 10.90 -2.66 -3.20
C LEU A 54 11.45 -2.66 -4.64
N ARG A 55 12.76 -2.86 -4.78
CA ARG A 55 13.46 -2.96 -6.08
C ARG A 55 13.67 -4.40 -6.54
N THR A 56 13.60 -5.34 -5.61
CA THR A 56 13.76 -6.78 -5.84
C THR A 56 12.39 -7.42 -6.07
N ASP A 57 12.35 -8.54 -6.80
CA ASP A 57 11.09 -9.28 -6.95
C ASP A 57 10.50 -9.69 -5.58
N PRO A 58 9.22 -9.42 -5.31
CA PRO A 58 8.58 -9.75 -4.03
C PRO A 58 8.69 -11.22 -3.63
N LYS A 59 8.75 -12.15 -4.59
CA LYS A 59 8.87 -13.59 -4.30
C LYS A 59 10.21 -13.93 -3.68
N ILE A 60 11.28 -13.25 -4.09
CA ILE A 60 12.62 -13.43 -3.50
C ILE A 60 12.59 -12.97 -2.04
N VAL A 61 12.01 -11.80 -1.78
CA VAL A 61 11.88 -11.27 -0.41
C VAL A 61 11.04 -12.20 0.47
N MET A 62 9.91 -12.68 -0.04
CA MET A 62 9.07 -13.64 0.69
C MET A 62 9.81 -14.94 0.97
N ARG A 63 10.60 -15.46 0.02
CA ARG A 63 11.42 -16.67 0.24
C ARG A 63 12.44 -16.46 1.35
N VAL A 64 13.14 -15.34 1.36
CA VAL A 64 14.11 -15.01 2.42
C VAL A 64 13.42 -14.88 3.77
N ILE A 65 12.27 -14.20 3.85
CA ILE A 65 11.50 -14.08 5.10
C ILE A 65 11.06 -15.45 5.60
N THR A 66 10.56 -16.33 4.72
CA THR A 66 10.20 -17.71 5.08
C THR A 66 11.38 -18.49 5.63
N LEU A 67 12.55 -18.41 4.97
CA LEU A 67 13.77 -19.08 5.42
C LEU A 67 14.25 -18.56 6.78
N LEU A 68 14.14 -17.25 7.03
CA LEU A 68 14.51 -16.66 8.31
C LEU A 68 13.55 -17.06 9.44
N ALA A 69 12.26 -17.17 9.15
CA ALA A 69 11.23 -17.49 10.15
C ALA A 69 11.18 -18.98 10.50
N TYR A 70 11.38 -19.86 9.53
CA TYR A 70 11.14 -21.30 9.69
C TYR A 70 12.36 -22.19 9.43
N GLY A 71 13.48 -21.61 8.96
CA GLY A 71 14.63 -22.38 8.48
C GLY A 71 14.40 -22.92 7.06
N CYS A 72 15.21 -23.89 6.64
CA CYS A 72 15.05 -24.50 5.32
C CYS A 72 13.77 -25.35 5.31
N PRO A 73 12.80 -25.09 4.40
CA PRO A 73 11.73 -26.05 4.13
C PRO A 73 12.29 -27.34 3.51
#